data_AF-X1I7L5-F1
#
_entry.id   AF-X1I7L5-F1
#
_cell.length_a   1.000
_cell.length_b   1.000
_cell.length_c   1.000
_cell.angle_alpha   90.00
_cell.angle_beta   90.00
_cell.angle_gamma   90.00
#
_symmetry.space_group_name_H-M   'P 1'
#
loop_
_entity.id
_entity.type
_entity.pdbx_description
1 polymer ?
#
loop_
_entity_poly.entity_id
_entity_poly.type
_entity_poly.pdbx_seq_one_letter_code
_entity_poly.pdbx_strand_id
1 'polypeptide(L)'
;MKSSGVILCVRAVFVVLIGMFALSTAWATEPINTDLRGLAIEGYDPIAYFTQGKPLKGSKEFTYKWMGATWRFASAEHLDLFKSNPETYAPQYGGY
;
A
#
# COMPACT_ATOMS: atom_id res chain seq x y z
N MET A 1 -23.22 6.77 -52.73
CA MET A 1 -23.26 5.49 -51.98
C MET A 1 -21.88 5.04 -51.43
N LYS A 2 -20.98 5.96 -51.05
CA LYS A 2 -19.62 5.62 -50.54
C LYS A 2 -19.28 6.18 -49.14
N SER A 3 -20.06 7.12 -48.60
CA SER A 3 -19.73 7.80 -47.33
C SER A 3 -20.14 7.01 -46.08
N SER A 4 -21.22 6.22 -46.15
CA SER A 4 -21.77 5.51 -44.99
C SER A 4 -20.83 4.43 -44.43
N GLY A 5 -20.07 3.74 -45.29
CA GLY A 5 -19.09 2.73 -44.87
C GLY A 5 -17.84 3.32 -44.22
N VAL A 6 -17.38 4.49 -44.69
CA VAL A 6 -16.22 5.19 -44.12
C VAL A 6 -16.56 5.73 -42.72
N ILE A 7 -17.77 6.28 -42.53
CA ILE A 7 -18.24 6.79 -41.23
C ILE A 7 -18.42 5.66 -40.21
N LEU A 8 -18.87 4.48 -40.67
CA LEU A 8 -19.01 3.29 -39.82
C LEU A 8 -17.63 2.74 -39.39
N CYS A 9 -16.66 2.68 -40.31
CA CYS A 9 -15.28 2.29 -40.00
C CYS A 9 -14.61 3.28 -39.04
N VAL A 10 -14.77 4.59 -39.23
CA VAL A 10 -14.18 5.62 -38.34
C VAL A 10 -14.78 5.56 -36.94
N ARG A 11 -16.09 5.31 -36.80
CA ARG A 11 -16.76 5.09 -35.51
C ARG A 11 -16.29 3.82 -34.81
N ALA A 12 -16.14 2.71 -35.55
CA ALA A 12 -15.63 1.46 -35.01
C ALA A 12 -14.18 1.60 -34.52
N VAL A 13 -13.32 2.32 -35.25
CA VAL A 13 -11.95 2.63 -34.85
C VAL A 13 -11.90 3.49 -33.58
N PHE A 14 -12.77 4.49 -33.46
CA PHE A 14 -12.86 5.33 -32.25
C PHE A 14 -13.32 4.57 -31.00
N VAL A 15 -14.27 3.63 -31.14
CA VAL A 15 -14.74 2.77 -30.04
C VAL A 15 -13.65 1.79 -29.59
N VAL A 16 -12.88 1.23 -30.52
CA VAL A 16 -11.75 0.35 -30.21
C VAL A 16 -10.62 1.11 -29.49
N LEU A 17 -10.31 2.34 -29.92
CA LEU A 17 -9.28 3.17 -29.29
C LEU A 17 -9.63 3.59 -27.85
N ILE A 18 -10.91 3.84 -27.55
CA ILE A 18 -11.36 4.17 -26.18
C ILE A 18 -11.39 2.91 -25.30
N GLY A 19 -11.74 1.75 -25.86
CA GLY A 19 -11.75 0.48 -25.12
C GLY A 19 -10.36 0.01 -24.66
N MET A 20 -9.30 0.37 -25.40
CA MET A 20 -7.92 0.00 -25.04
C MET A 20 -7.35 0.78 -23.85
N PHE A 21 -7.91 1.95 -23.51
CA PHE A 21 -7.47 2.76 -22.37
C PHE A 21 -8.06 2.32 -21.02
N ALA A 22 -9.07 1.45 -21.03
CA ALA A 22 -9.78 1.00 -19.82
C ALA A 22 -9.15 -0.24 -19.15
N LEU A 23 -8.10 -0.80 -19.73
CA LEU A 23 -7.41 -1.99 -19.24
C LEU A 23 -6.05 -1.57 -18.67
N SER A 24 -5.97 -1.39 -17.35
CA SER A 24 -4.77 -1.49 -16.48
C SER A 24 -4.54 -0.28 -15.60
N THR A 25 -5.26 -0.22 -14.48
CA THR A 25 -4.72 0.40 -13.26
C THR A 25 -4.53 -0.70 -12.22
N ALA A 26 -3.51 -1.55 -12.43
CA ALA A 26 -3.02 -2.41 -11.36
C ALA A 26 -2.22 -1.52 -10.41
N TRP A 27 -2.82 -1.14 -9.27
CA TRP A 27 -2.09 -0.48 -8.20
C TRP A 27 -1.32 -1.56 -7.45
N ALA A 28 -0.01 -1.68 -7.75
CA ALA A 28 0.87 -2.50 -6.94
C ALA A 28 1.08 -1.79 -5.60
N THR A 29 0.68 -2.41 -4.49
CA THR A 29 1.06 -1.88 -3.18
C THR A 29 2.57 -2.06 -3.00
N GLU A 30 3.25 -0.98 -2.64
CA GLU A 30 4.69 -1.03 -2.39
C GLU A 30 5.03 -1.99 -1.24
N PRO A 31 6.14 -2.74 -1.33
CA PRO A 31 6.56 -3.63 -0.26
C PRO A 31 6.96 -2.82 0.98
N ILE A 32 6.65 -3.36 2.16
CA ILE A 32 7.14 -2.79 3.42
C ILE A 32 8.65 -2.99 3.50
N ASN A 33 9.38 -1.93 3.86
CA ASN A 33 10.81 -2.00 4.13
C ASN A 33 11.04 -2.89 5.36
N THR A 34 11.73 -4.02 5.13
CA THR A 34 12.06 -4.98 6.17
C THR A 34 13.56 -5.17 6.33
N ASP A 35 14.00 -5.38 7.57
CA ASP A 35 15.35 -5.84 7.84
C ASP A 35 15.59 -7.31 7.38
N LEU A 36 16.82 -7.81 7.54
CA LEU A 36 17.19 -9.20 7.20
C LEU A 36 16.38 -10.27 7.96
N ARG A 37 15.62 -9.89 8.99
CA ARG A 37 14.79 -10.77 9.82
C ARG A 37 13.30 -10.61 9.50
N GLY A 38 12.95 -9.78 8.52
CA GLY A 38 11.56 -9.50 8.14
C GLY A 38 10.84 -8.54 9.09
N LEU A 39 11.56 -7.75 9.90
CA LEU A 39 10.95 -6.72 10.75
C LEU A 39 10.67 -5.45 9.95
N ALA A 40 9.42 -4.99 9.97
CA ALA A 40 9.03 -3.71 9.42
C ALA A 40 9.79 -2.57 10.11
N ILE A 41 10.26 -1.58 9.35
CA ILE A 41 10.90 -0.35 9.86
C ILE A 41 11.95 -0.63 10.94
N GLU A 42 12.79 -1.64 10.69
CA GLU A 42 13.85 -2.12 11.60
C GLU A 42 13.34 -2.57 13.00
N GLY A 43 12.03 -2.76 13.17
CA GLY A 43 11.39 -3.12 14.44
C GLY A 43 11.10 -1.93 15.37
N TYR A 44 11.04 -0.71 14.83
CA TYR A 44 10.47 0.44 15.52
C TYR A 44 8.94 0.39 15.53
N ASP A 45 8.35 1.09 16.49
CA ASP A 45 6.91 1.21 16.63
C ASP A 45 6.38 2.35 15.74
N PRO A 46 5.51 2.07 14.76
CA PRO A 46 4.96 3.10 13.87
C PRO A 46 4.06 4.10 14.61
N ILE A 47 3.35 3.67 15.66
CA ILE A 47 2.43 4.53 16.43
C ILE A 47 3.20 5.59 17.21
N ALA A 48 4.41 5.27 17.69
CA ALA A 48 5.24 6.19 18.46
C ALA A 48 5.61 7.47 17.69
N TYR A 49 5.68 7.41 16.35
CA TYR A 49 5.87 8.60 15.52
C TYR A 49 4.71 9.59 15.62
N PHE A 50 3.49 9.10 15.82
CA PHE A 50 2.27 9.92 15.94
C PHE A 50 2.05 10.40 17.37
N THR A 51 2.37 9.57 18.37
CA THR A 51 1.99 9.84 19.77
C THR A 51 3.09 10.50 20.60
N GLN A 52 4.36 10.29 20.25
CA GLN A 52 5.49 10.67 21.11
C GLN A 52 6.52 11.56 20.43
N GLY A 53 6.42 11.74 19.11
CA GLY A 53 7.35 12.57 18.33
C GLY A 53 8.79 12.06 18.31
N LYS A 54 9.03 10.82 18.77
CA LYS A 54 10.34 10.17 18.78
C LYS A 54 10.21 8.68 18.45
N PRO A 55 11.20 8.07 17.79
CA PRO A 55 11.18 6.65 17.49
C PRO A 55 11.32 5.84 18.78
N LEU A 56 10.40 4.90 19.00
CA LEU A 56 10.49 3.89 20.06
C LEU A 56 10.72 2.51 19.46
N LYS A 57 11.61 1.73 20.08
CA LYS A 57 11.80 0.33 19.70
C LYS A 57 10.61 -0.50 20.17
N GLY A 58 10.04 -1.30 19.27
CA GLY A 58 8.98 -2.23 19.63
C GLY A 58 9.53 -3.49 20.33
N SER A 59 8.67 -4.11 21.14
CA SER A 59 8.97 -5.35 21.86
C SER A 59 8.70 -6.58 21.00
N LYS A 60 9.35 -7.71 21.33
CA LYS A 60 9.00 -9.03 20.77
C LYS A 60 7.67 -9.56 21.30
N GLU A 61 7.20 -9.03 22.42
CA GLU A 61 5.94 -9.42 23.07
C GLU A 61 4.72 -8.87 22.31
N PHE A 62 4.85 -7.67 21.72
CA PHE A 62 3.78 -7.01 20.98
C PHE A 62 4.12 -7.02 19.49
N THR A 63 3.62 -8.03 18.77
CA THR A 63 3.91 -8.22 17.35
C THR A 63 2.66 -8.44 16.52
N TYR A 64 2.72 -8.02 15.26
CA TYR A 64 1.66 -8.29 14.28
C TYR A 64 2.26 -8.53 12.89
N LYS A 65 1.71 -9.48 12.14
CA LYS A 65 2.11 -9.72 10.76
C LYS A 65 1.13 -9.03 9.83
N TRP A 66 1.64 -8.14 8.98
CA TRP A 66 0.83 -7.41 8.02
C TRP A 66 1.69 -7.03 6.81
N MET A 67 1.12 -7.19 5.61
CA MET A 67 1.80 -6.94 4.33
C MET A 67 3.17 -7.62 4.17
N GLY A 68 3.27 -8.87 4.61
CA GLY A 68 4.51 -9.65 4.51
C GLY A 68 5.60 -9.27 5.52
N ALA A 69 5.38 -8.27 6.37
CA ALA A 69 6.33 -7.82 7.38
C ALA A 69 5.86 -8.12 8.81
N THR A 70 6.82 -8.25 9.72
CA THR A 70 6.56 -8.37 11.16
C THR A 70 6.74 -7.00 11.83
N TRP A 71 5.64 -6.46 12.33
CA TRP A 71 5.57 -5.20 13.05
C TRP A 71 5.78 -5.42 14.54
N ARG A 72 6.45 -4.48 15.20
CA ARG A 72 6.67 -4.49 16.65
C ARG A 72 6.14 -3.21 17.28
N PHE A 73 5.63 -3.34 18.50
CA PHE A 73 5.02 -2.22 19.21
C PHE A 73 5.60 -2.09 20.62
N ALA A 74 5.63 -0.87 21.14
CA ALA A 74 6.12 -0.55 22.48
C ALA A 74 5.10 -0.94 23.56
N SER A 75 3.82 -1.09 23.20
CA SER A 75 2.74 -1.47 24.13
C SER A 75 1.66 -2.30 23.43
N ALA A 76 0.81 -2.97 24.22
CA ALA A 76 -0.39 -3.64 23.74
C ALA A 76 -1.39 -2.67 23.10
N GLU A 77 -1.51 -1.45 23.64
CA GLU A 77 -2.37 -0.40 23.09
C GLU A 77 -1.95 0.00 21.67
N HIS A 78 -0.65 0.20 21.43
CA HIS A 78 -0.14 0.51 20.10
C HIS A 78 -0.35 -0.63 19.10
N LEU A 79 -0.20 -1.89 19.56
CA LEU A 79 -0.52 -3.07 18.76
C LEU A 79 -1.99 -3.07 18.32
N ASP A 80 -2.90 -2.78 19.24
CA ASP A 80 -4.33 -2.80 18.96
C ASP A 80 -4.76 -1.62 18.06
N LEU A 81 -4.17 -0.43 18.25
CA LEU A 81 -4.33 0.70 17.34
C LEU A 81 -3.91 0.34 15.92
N PHE A 82 -2.71 -0.24 15.76
CA PHE A 82 -2.22 -0.66 14.45
C PHE A 82 -3.11 -1.74 13.81
N LYS A 83 -3.57 -2.74 14.57
CA LYS A 83 -4.48 -3.77 14.06
C LYS A 83 -5.80 -3.18 13.56
N SER A 84 -6.31 -2.16 14.23
CA SER A 84 -7.59 -1.54 13.88
C SER A 84 -7.54 -0.78 12.56
N ASN A 85 -6.40 -0.15 12.23
CA ASN A 85 -6.25 0.66 11.02
C ASN A 85 -4.78 0.75 10.58
N PRO A 86 -4.19 -0.33 10.06
CA PRO A 86 -2.76 -0.39 9.78
C PRO A 86 -2.34 0.59 8.68
N GLU A 87 -3.19 0.86 7.69
CA GLU A 87 -2.93 1.81 6.61
C GLU A 87 -2.74 3.25 7.09
N THR A 88 -3.36 3.63 8.22
CA THR A 88 -3.20 4.98 8.80
C THR A 88 -1.85 5.17 9.47
N TYR A 89 -1.27 4.09 9.98
CA TYR A 89 -0.07 4.14 10.80
C TYR A 89 1.17 3.64 10.09
N ALA A 90 1.02 2.83 9.04
CA ALA A 90 2.12 2.42 8.19
C ALA A 90 2.75 3.66 7.52
N PRO A 91 4.10 3.71 7.41
CA PRO A 91 4.77 4.80 6.73
C PRO A 91 4.42 4.76 5.24
N GLN A 92 4.45 5.95 4.63
CA GLN A 92 4.35 6.06 3.18
C GLN A 92 5.54 5.40 2.51
N TYR A 93 5.33 4.98 1.26
CA TYR A 93 6.33 4.32 0.43
C TYR A 93 7.01 3.13 1.12
N GLY A 94 6.25 2.36 1.90
CA GLY A 94 6.77 1.19 2.63
C GLY A 94 7.79 1.49 3.75
N GLY A 95 8.15 2.74 4.00
CA GLY A 95 9.16 3.13 5.00
C GLY A 95 10.61 3.02 4.53
N TYR A 96 10.88 3.21 3.23
CA TYR A 96 12.22 3.41 2.67
C TYR A 96 12.84 4.76 3.04
#